data_AF-A0A0G1KIU4-F1
#
_entry.id   AF-A0A0G1KIU4-F1
#
_cell.length_a   1.000
_cell.length_b   1.000
_cell.length_c   1.000
_cell.angle_alpha   90.00
_cell.angle_beta   90.00
_cell.angle_gamma   90.00
#
_symmetry.space_group_name_H-M   'P 1'
#
loop_
_entity.id
_entity.type
_entity.pdbx_description
1 polymer ?
#
loop_
_entity_poly.entity_id
_entity_poly.type
_entity_poly.pdbx_seq_one_letter_code
_entity_poly.pdbx_strand_id
1 'polypeptide(L)'
;MKEAQKSQSIVTQEDLKKFTAGYLKDVIHHDRMIKFGILANKITSLVRIQLDSKKALDTLSSKLPVPQPAILAERIQELTNSSKAIDLKIDTIAKNLNIVDAEEEADAEIFFNSRVEKIVEIQTLQLDWINRLIDIDKNYAQPNR
;
A
#
# COMPACT_ATOMS: atom_id res chain seq x y z
N MET A 1 5.62 -5.96 33.98
CA MET A 1 6.19 -5.71 35.33
C MET A 1 6.79 -4.31 35.49
N LYS A 2 7.46 -3.71 34.47
CA LYS A 2 8.04 -2.36 34.57
C LYS A 2 7.03 -1.23 34.83
N GLU A 3 5.87 -1.22 34.18
CA GLU A 3 4.84 -0.17 34.39
C GLU A 3 4.22 -0.22 35.80
N ALA A 4 4.03 -1.42 36.34
CA ALA A 4 3.56 -1.62 37.72
C ALA A 4 4.59 -1.22 38.79
N GLN A 5 5.87 -1.08 38.43
CA GLN A 5 6.91 -0.54 39.31
C GLN A 5 7.02 0.98 39.20
N LYS A 6 6.76 1.56 38.01
CA LYS A 6 6.72 3.02 37.80
C LYS A 6 5.51 3.69 38.48
N SER A 7 4.38 3.00 38.61
CA SER A 7 3.21 3.52 39.32
C SER A 7 3.41 3.61 40.84
N GLN A 8 4.36 2.85 41.41
CA GLN A 8 4.65 2.85 42.85
C GLN A 8 5.38 4.12 43.32
N SER A 9 5.92 4.93 42.40
CA SER A 9 6.57 6.22 42.73
C SER A 9 5.62 7.42 42.66
N ILE A 10 4.32 7.21 42.42
CA ILE A 10 3.32 8.30 42.38
C ILE A 10 2.85 8.59 43.80
N VAL A 11 3.34 9.68 44.39
CA VAL A 11 2.98 10.09 45.76
C VAL A 11 2.22 11.41 45.77
N THR A 12 2.40 12.24 44.73
CA THR A 12 1.73 13.55 44.60
C THR A 12 0.89 13.65 43.32
N GLN A 13 0.01 14.66 43.28
CA GLN A 13 -0.77 14.98 42.08
C GLN A 13 0.12 15.39 40.90
N GLU A 14 1.27 16.01 41.16
CA GLU A 14 2.23 16.38 40.12
C GLU A 14 2.93 15.15 39.53
N ASP A 15 3.26 14.16 40.37
CA ASP A 15 3.80 12.88 39.91
C ASP A 15 2.79 12.13 39.05
N LEU A 16 1.50 12.15 39.43
CA LEU A 16 0.44 11.55 38.64
C LEU A 16 0.30 12.22 37.28
N LYS A 17 0.40 13.56 37.22
CA LYS A 17 0.38 14.31 35.94
C LYS A 17 1.58 13.95 35.07
N LYS A 18 2.79 13.89 35.63
CA LYS A 18 4.02 13.52 34.90
C LYS A 18 3.96 12.08 34.40
N PHE A 19 3.53 11.15 35.24
CA PHE A 19 3.33 9.75 34.87
C PHE A 19 2.30 9.61 33.75
N THR A 20 1.14 10.27 33.88
CA THR A 20 0.08 10.21 32.87
C THR A 20 0.54 10.80 31.54
N ALA A 21 1.25 11.93 31.56
CA ALA A 21 1.80 12.55 30.34
C ALA A 21 2.84 11.65 29.66
N GLY A 22 3.74 11.03 30.43
CA GLY A 22 4.71 10.06 29.92
C GLY A 22 4.05 8.81 29.34
N TYR A 23 3.09 8.25 30.07
CA TYR A 23 2.34 7.08 29.61
C TYR A 23 1.55 7.36 28.33
N LEU A 24 0.85 8.49 28.24
CA LEU A 24 0.14 8.90 27.03
C LEU A 24 1.09 9.05 25.85
N LYS A 25 2.27 9.66 26.05
CA LYS A 25 3.29 9.78 25.00
C LYS A 25 3.77 8.42 24.51
N ASP A 26 4.09 7.50 25.43
CA ASP A 26 4.59 6.16 25.11
C ASP A 26 3.53 5.33 24.36
N VAL A 27 2.27 5.36 24.81
CA VAL A 27 1.16 4.64 24.16
C VAL A 27 0.88 5.19 22.76
N ILE A 28 0.85 6.52 22.60
CA ILE A 28 0.64 7.16 21.30
C ILE A 28 1.77 6.79 20.32
N HIS A 29 3.02 6.77 20.79
CA HIS A 29 4.16 6.38 19.96
C HIS A 29 4.07 4.90 19.54
N HIS A 30 3.71 4.00 20.46
CA HIS A 30 3.57 2.58 20.17
C HIS A 30 2.45 2.29 19.14
N ASP A 31 1.29 2.94 19.27
CA ASP A 31 0.18 2.82 18.32
C ASP A 31 0.58 3.30 16.92
N ARG A 32 1.30 4.42 16.83
CA ARG A 32 1.86 4.92 15.56
C ARG A 32 2.77 3.89 14.90
N MET A 33 3.73 3.32 15.64
CA MET A 33 4.66 2.32 15.11
C MET A 33 3.93 1.10 14.54
N ILE A 34 2.89 0.61 15.22
CA ILE A 34 2.06 -0.49 14.73
C ILE A 34 1.36 -0.10 13.42
N LYS A 35 0.74 1.08 13.38
CA LYS A 35 0.05 1.61 12.19
C LYS A 35 1.00 1.77 11.00
N PHE A 36 2.21 2.26 11.21
CA PHE A 36 3.24 2.32 10.17
C PHE A 36 3.62 0.94 9.64
N GLY A 37 3.83 -0.03 10.52
CA GLY A 37 4.09 -1.41 10.12
C GLY A 37 2.96 -2.00 9.26
N ILE A 38 1.70 -1.70 9.59
CA ILE A 38 0.54 -2.10 8.79
C ILE A 38 0.57 -1.44 7.41
N LEU A 39 0.82 -0.14 7.32
CA LEU A 39 0.90 0.57 6.04
C LEU A 39 2.04 0.04 5.17
N ALA A 40 3.23 -0.17 5.73
CA ALA A 40 4.38 -0.71 5.03
C ALA A 40 4.10 -2.12 4.44
N ASN A 41 3.47 -3.00 5.23
CA ASN A 41 3.06 -4.33 4.76
C ASN A 41 2.03 -4.27 3.62
N LYS A 42 1.07 -3.35 3.71
CA LYS A 42 0.07 -3.16 2.65
C LYS A 42 0.72 -2.64 1.37
N ILE A 43 1.59 -1.65 1.44
CA ILE A 43 2.32 -1.14 0.26
C ILE A 43 3.20 -2.23 -0.36
N THR A 44 3.90 -3.01 0.46
CA THR A 44 4.70 -4.16 -0.01
C THR A 44 3.83 -5.15 -0.78
N SER A 45 2.61 -5.40 -0.31
CA SER A 45 1.64 -6.23 -1.03
C SER A 45 1.24 -5.61 -2.37
N LEU A 46 1.00 -4.29 -2.44
CA LEU A 46 0.70 -3.60 -3.70
C LEU A 46 1.85 -3.75 -4.70
N VAL A 47 3.08 -3.52 -4.27
CA VAL A 47 4.28 -3.67 -5.11
C VAL A 47 4.36 -5.08 -5.66
N ARG A 48 4.19 -6.09 -4.80
CA ARG A 48 4.25 -7.50 -5.22
C ARG A 48 3.17 -7.84 -6.24
N ILE A 49 1.92 -7.45 -5.97
CA ILE A 49 0.81 -7.67 -6.90
C ILE A 49 1.11 -7.02 -8.25
N GLN A 50 1.66 -5.79 -8.25
CA GLN A 50 2.00 -5.07 -9.47
C GLN A 50 3.10 -5.77 -10.29
N LEU A 51 4.14 -6.28 -9.62
CA LEU A 51 5.23 -7.04 -10.26
C LEU A 51 4.72 -8.35 -10.87
N ASP A 52 3.94 -9.13 -10.10
CA ASP A 52 3.37 -10.39 -10.56
C ASP A 52 2.42 -10.17 -11.75
N SER A 53 1.64 -9.09 -11.69
CA SER A 53 0.72 -8.63 -12.73
C SER A 53 1.48 -8.29 -14.04
N LYS A 54 2.55 -7.51 -13.97
CA LYS A 54 3.40 -7.19 -15.13
C LYS A 54 4.02 -8.45 -15.75
N LYS A 55 4.56 -9.33 -14.91
CA LYS A 55 5.12 -10.61 -15.37
C LYS A 55 4.07 -11.47 -16.09
N ALA A 56 2.82 -11.43 -15.64
CA ALA A 56 1.71 -12.10 -16.31
C ALA A 56 1.45 -11.51 -17.70
N LEU A 57 1.47 -10.18 -17.87
CA LEU A 57 1.36 -9.53 -19.19
C LEU A 57 2.52 -9.92 -20.12
N ASP A 58 3.75 -9.94 -19.62
CA ASP A 58 4.92 -10.36 -20.40
C ASP A 58 4.79 -11.80 -20.89
N THR A 59 4.35 -12.69 -19.99
CA THR A 59 4.08 -14.10 -20.30
C THR A 59 2.96 -14.24 -21.33
N LEU A 60 1.86 -13.49 -21.14
CA LEU A 60 0.71 -13.48 -22.03
C LEU A 60 1.09 -12.99 -23.43
N SER A 61 1.95 -11.97 -23.53
CA SER A 61 2.37 -11.37 -24.80
C SER A 61 2.94 -12.39 -25.79
N SER A 62 3.62 -13.45 -25.30
CA SER A 62 4.14 -14.54 -26.14
C SER A 62 3.05 -15.43 -26.76
N LYS A 63 1.84 -15.43 -26.19
CA LYS A 63 0.69 -16.25 -26.61
C LYS A 63 -0.31 -15.49 -27.48
N LEU A 64 -0.08 -14.19 -27.68
CA LEU A 64 -0.97 -13.34 -28.45
C LEU A 64 -0.79 -13.54 -29.96
N PRO A 65 -1.85 -13.35 -30.77
CA PRO A 65 -1.77 -13.51 -32.21
C PRO A 65 -0.77 -12.52 -32.83
N VAL A 66 -0.03 -13.00 -33.82
CA VAL A 66 0.87 -12.18 -34.65
C VAL A 66 0.48 -12.36 -36.11
N PRO A 67 0.05 -11.29 -36.83
CA PRO A 67 -0.05 -9.90 -36.36
C PRO A 67 -1.19 -9.66 -35.35
N GLN A 68 -0.99 -8.73 -34.41
CA GLN A 68 -2.00 -8.38 -33.40
C GLN A 68 -3.13 -7.56 -34.04
N PRO A 69 -4.41 -7.90 -33.79
CA PRO A 69 -5.54 -7.05 -34.15
C PRO A 69 -5.43 -5.66 -33.52
N ALA A 70 -5.86 -4.61 -34.23
CA ALA A 70 -5.75 -3.23 -33.76
C ALA A 70 -6.39 -3.01 -32.38
N ILE A 71 -7.57 -3.58 -32.16
CA ILE A 71 -8.29 -3.51 -30.87
C ILE A 71 -7.47 -4.14 -29.72
N LEU A 72 -6.78 -5.25 -30.00
CA LEU A 72 -5.93 -5.91 -29.02
C LEU A 72 -4.70 -5.06 -28.69
N ALA A 73 -4.06 -4.49 -29.71
CA ALA A 73 -2.91 -3.61 -29.53
C ALA A 73 -3.27 -2.36 -28.69
N GLU A 74 -4.43 -1.76 -28.95
CA GLU A 74 -4.95 -0.63 -28.16
C GLU A 74 -5.17 -1.01 -26.68
N ARG A 75 -5.83 -2.15 -26.42
CA ARG A 75 -6.05 -2.65 -25.06
C ARG A 75 -4.73 -2.92 -24.30
N ILE A 76 -3.72 -3.48 -24.97
CA ILE A 76 -2.40 -3.70 -24.37
C ILE A 76 -1.72 -2.36 -24.06
N GLN A 77 -1.86 -1.37 -24.93
CA GLN A 77 -1.31 -0.04 -24.71
C GLN A 77 -2.00 0.66 -23.52
N GLU A 78 -3.32 0.56 -23.41
CA GLU A 78 -4.07 1.05 -22.26
C GLU A 78 -3.62 0.39 -20.96
N LEU A 79 -3.45 -0.94 -20.96
CA LEU A 79 -2.93 -1.68 -19.82
C LEU A 79 -1.51 -1.23 -19.44
N THR A 80 -0.65 -1.01 -20.43
CA THR A 80 0.70 -0.51 -20.21
C THR A 80 0.70 0.88 -19.58
N ASN A 81 -0.18 1.77 -20.04
CA ASN A 81 -0.33 3.13 -19.51
C ASN A 81 -0.91 3.10 -18.08
N SER A 82 -1.94 2.30 -17.85
CA SER A 82 -2.54 2.09 -16.53
C SER A 82 -1.54 1.50 -15.54
N SER A 83 -0.72 0.55 -15.98
CA SER A 83 0.35 -0.05 -15.17
C SER A 83 1.34 1.00 -14.66
N LYS A 84 1.79 1.91 -15.52
CA LYS A 84 2.66 3.04 -15.14
C LYS A 84 1.98 3.99 -14.15
N ALA A 85 0.70 4.27 -14.35
CA ALA A 85 -0.05 5.11 -13.43
C ALA A 85 -0.20 4.48 -12.04
N ILE A 86 -0.39 3.16 -11.97
CA ILE A 86 -0.42 2.40 -10.71
C ILE A 86 0.96 2.46 -10.03
N ASP A 87 2.05 2.23 -10.76
CA ASP A 87 3.41 2.33 -10.20
C ASP A 87 3.66 3.70 -9.56
N LEU A 88 3.32 4.78 -10.28
CA LEU A 88 3.49 6.15 -9.78
C LEU A 88 2.69 6.40 -8.49
N LYS A 89 1.48 5.83 -8.38
CA LYS A 89 0.68 5.93 -7.16
C LYS A 89 1.30 5.16 -6.01
N ILE A 90 1.79 3.94 -6.24
CA ILE A 90 2.50 3.13 -5.23
C ILE A 90 3.75 3.87 -4.74
N ASP A 91 4.57 4.37 -5.66
CA ASP A 91 5.78 5.14 -5.35
C ASP A 91 5.48 6.40 -4.54
N THR A 92 4.40 7.11 -4.89
CA THR A 92 3.98 8.32 -4.17
C THR A 92 3.61 8.00 -2.72
N ILE A 93 2.83 6.94 -2.48
CA ILE A 93 2.47 6.55 -1.11
C ILE A 93 3.71 6.06 -0.34
N ALA A 94 4.58 5.28 -0.98
CA ALA A 94 5.80 4.78 -0.35
C ALA A 94 6.75 5.92 0.07
N LYS A 95 6.96 6.91 -0.79
CA LYS A 95 7.76 8.10 -0.45
C LYS A 95 7.15 8.91 0.69
N ASN A 96 5.82 9.01 0.71
CA ASN A 96 5.12 9.73 1.77
C ASN A 96 5.18 9.01 3.12
N LEU A 97 5.41 7.69 3.19
CA LEU A 97 5.65 7.02 4.48
C LEU A 97 6.97 7.48 5.11
N ASN A 98 8.04 7.60 4.32
CA ASN A 98 9.36 8.03 4.80
C ASN A 98 9.37 9.48 5.32
N ILE A 99 8.41 10.30 4.89
CA ILE A 99 8.29 11.71 5.31
C ILE A 99 7.63 11.82 6.69
N VAL A 100 6.82 10.85 7.11
CA VAL A 100 6.04 10.97 8.37
C VAL A 100 6.81 10.45 9.58
N ASP A 101 7.87 9.67 9.37
CA ASP A 101 8.88 9.48 10.41
C ASP A 101 9.55 10.81 10.82
N ALA A 102 9.39 11.90 10.03
CA ALA A 102 9.96 13.22 10.29
C ALA A 102 8.96 14.29 10.81
N GLU A 103 7.64 14.06 10.77
CA GLU A 103 6.62 15.03 11.24
C GLU A 103 5.80 14.45 12.40
N GLU A 104 6.20 14.76 13.64
CA GLU A 104 5.58 14.24 14.86
C GLU A 104 4.19 14.82 15.20
N GLU A 105 3.69 15.83 14.49
CA GLU A 105 2.51 16.59 14.92
C GLU A 105 1.54 16.93 13.79
N ALA A 106 0.51 16.08 13.62
CA ALA A 106 -0.88 16.42 13.27
C ALA A 106 -1.67 15.11 13.05
N ASP A 107 -2.75 14.90 13.83
CA ASP A 107 -3.68 13.76 13.78
C ASP A 107 -3.25 12.50 13.00
N ALA A 108 -2.44 11.66 13.67
CA ALA A 108 -1.97 10.38 13.15
C ALA A 108 -3.11 9.47 12.62
N GLU A 109 -4.31 9.63 13.17
CA GLU A 109 -5.52 8.90 12.74
C GLU A 109 -6.04 9.38 11.37
N ILE A 110 -6.13 10.69 11.17
CA ILE A 110 -6.52 11.28 9.86
C ILE A 110 -5.47 10.91 8.81
N PHE A 111 -4.20 11.03 9.18
CA PHE A 111 -3.09 10.60 8.32
C PHE A 111 -3.23 9.13 7.93
N PHE A 112 -3.37 8.23 8.91
CA PHE A 112 -3.48 6.79 8.67
C PHE A 112 -4.69 6.45 7.78
N ASN A 113 -5.87 6.98 8.09
CA ASN A 113 -7.09 6.73 7.33
C ASN A 113 -6.96 7.20 5.87
N SER A 114 -6.38 8.38 5.65
CA SER A 114 -6.12 8.87 4.28
C SER A 114 -5.21 7.94 3.48
N ARG A 115 -4.23 7.30 4.12
CA ARG A 115 -3.31 6.36 3.46
C ARG A 115 -3.96 5.01 3.19
N VAL A 116 -4.82 4.54 4.11
CA VAL A 116 -5.63 3.33 3.89
C VAL A 116 -6.56 3.53 2.69
N GLU A 117 -7.25 4.67 2.59
CA GLU A 117 -8.11 5.00 1.45
C GLU A 117 -7.32 4.98 0.14
N LYS A 118 -6.14 5.61 0.10
CA LYS A 118 -5.28 5.61 -1.10
C LYS A 118 -4.78 4.21 -1.47
N ILE A 119 -4.49 3.37 -0.48
CA ILE A 119 -4.16 1.95 -0.71
C ILE A 119 -5.34 1.22 -1.35
N VAL A 120 -6.56 1.42 -0.85
CA VAL A 120 -7.77 0.79 -1.42
C VAL A 120 -8.03 1.28 -2.85
N GLU A 121 -7.84 2.56 -3.13
CA GLU A 121 -7.93 3.10 -4.50
C GLU A 121 -6.96 2.38 -5.45
N ILE A 122 -5.70 2.16 -5.02
CA ILE A 122 -4.72 1.43 -5.83
C ILE A 122 -5.14 -0.03 -6.02
N GLN A 123 -5.63 -0.70 -4.97
CA GLN A 123 -6.09 -2.09 -5.06
C GLN A 123 -7.22 -2.25 -6.07
N THR A 124 -8.17 -1.31 -6.11
CA THR A 124 -9.24 -1.30 -7.10
C THR A 124 -8.69 -1.20 -8.53
N LEU A 125 -7.69 -0.34 -8.75
CA LEU A 125 -7.03 -0.21 -10.04
C LEU A 125 -6.28 -1.49 -10.43
N GLN A 126 -5.58 -2.12 -9.48
CA GLN A 126 -4.88 -3.40 -9.71
C GLN A 126 -5.87 -4.52 -10.05
N LEU A 127 -7.02 -4.57 -9.38
CA LEU A 127 -8.05 -5.57 -9.65
C LEU A 127 -8.65 -5.38 -11.06
N ASP A 128 -8.99 -4.15 -11.44
CA ASP A 128 -9.44 -3.84 -12.81
C ASP A 128 -8.39 -4.24 -13.85
N TRP A 129 -7.12 -3.93 -13.58
CA TRP A 129 -6.00 -4.29 -14.45
C TRP A 129 -5.85 -5.81 -14.61
N ILE A 130 -5.94 -6.57 -13.51
CA ILE A 130 -5.91 -8.04 -13.52
C ILE A 130 -7.12 -8.61 -14.28
N ASN A 131 -8.32 -8.07 -14.08
CA ASN A 131 -9.52 -8.52 -14.78
C ASN A 131 -9.39 -8.34 -16.30
N ARG A 132 -8.84 -7.21 -16.73
CA ARG A 132 -8.55 -6.97 -18.16
C ARG A 132 -7.47 -7.91 -18.71
N LEU A 133 -6.45 -8.26 -17.94
CA LEU A 133 -5.50 -9.31 -18.35
C LEU A 133 -6.19 -10.66 -18.56
N ILE A 134 -7.05 -11.07 -17.62
CA ILE A 134 -7.80 -12.33 -17.71
C ILE A 134 -8.71 -12.32 -18.94
N ASP A 135 -9.35 -11.19 -19.23
CA ASP A 135 -10.15 -11.02 -20.46
C ASP A 135 -9.31 -11.21 -21.72
N ILE A 136 -8.11 -10.62 -21.76
CA ILE A 136 -7.20 -10.79 -22.90
C ILE A 136 -6.76 -12.24 -23.04
N ASP A 137 -6.37 -12.89 -21.95
CA ASP A 137 -5.94 -14.30 -21.96
C ASP A 137 -7.06 -15.21 -22.48
N LYS A 138 -8.29 -15.05 -21.99
CA LYS A 138 -9.43 -15.86 -22.41
C LYS A 138 -9.81 -15.67 -23.88
N ASN A 139 -9.77 -14.44 -24.37
CA ASN A 139 -10.34 -14.11 -25.69
C ASN A 139 -9.29 -14.09 -26.82
N TYR A 140 -8.01 -13.91 -26.49
CA TYR A 140 -6.96 -13.69 -27.49
C TYR A 140 -5.75 -14.60 -27.33
N ALA A 141 -5.52 -15.26 -26.18
CA ALA A 141 -4.40 -16.18 -26.07
C ALA A 141 -4.64 -17.40 -26.96
N GLN A 142 -3.64 -17.75 -27.76
CA GLN A 142 -3.69 -18.96 -28.58
C GLN A 142 -3.14 -20.15 -27.78
N PRO A 143 -3.86 -21.29 -27.71
CA PRO A 143 -3.51 -22.38 -26.81
C PRO A 143 -2.11 -22.96 -26.96
N ASN A 144 -1.44 -22.85 -28.12
CA ASN A 144 -0.04 -23.19 -28.33
C ASN A 144 0.42 -22.62 -29.69
N ARG A 145 1.63 -22.04 -29.73
CA ARG A 145 2.50 -22.05 -30.92
C ARG A 145 3.67 -22.98 -30.61
#